data_AF-A0A1S8X282-F1
#
_entry.id   AF-A0A1S8X282-F1
#
_cell.length_a   1.000
_cell.length_b   1.000
_cell.length_c   1.000
_cell.angle_alpha   90.00
_cell.angle_beta   90.00
_cell.angle_gamma   90.00
#
_symmetry.space_group_name_H-M   'P 1'
#
loop_
_entity.id
_entity.type
_entity.pdbx_description
1 polymer ?
#
loop_
_entity_poly.entity_id
_entity_poly.type
_entity_poly.pdbx_seq_one_letter_code
_entity_poly.pdbx_strand_id
1 'polypeptide(L)'
;MFNKLKPPKPSAPESKDAEMYDLQSDIKIWAIDTFLATATKEQKKIDINDLDLKVIWDDVTVTHEPTEYFDDHRHRLPKSHSLFSTTFRNNTDCEQEYCFRTERCTRSIAEVELERGVVFSKELSLKLSSIMTEKVRIFSLKPQLGHQP
;
A
#
# COMPACT_ATOMS: atom_id res chain seq x y z
N MET A 1 -31.66 -21.48 31.33
CA MET A 1 -30.20 -21.30 31.13
C MET A 1 -29.96 -21.16 29.63
N PHE A 2 -29.65 -19.96 29.14
CA PHE A 2 -29.38 -19.73 27.71
C PHE A 2 -27.87 -19.74 27.49
N ASN A 3 -27.36 -20.79 26.84
CA ASN A 3 -25.97 -20.85 26.42
C ASN A 3 -25.73 -19.79 25.34
N LYS A 4 -24.88 -18.80 25.65
CA LYS A 4 -24.43 -17.83 24.66
C LYS A 4 -23.49 -18.51 23.67
N LEU A 5 -23.98 -18.80 22.47
CA LEU A 5 -23.13 -19.13 21.32
C LEU A 5 -22.20 -17.94 21.06
N LYS A 6 -20.90 -18.20 21.20
CA LYS A 6 -19.85 -17.24 20.87
C LYS A 6 -19.87 -17.02 19.35
N PRO A 7 -19.85 -15.77 18.85
CA PRO A 7 -19.83 -15.53 17.42
C PRO A 7 -18.56 -16.13 16.80
N PRO A 8 -18.62 -16.59 15.55
CA PRO A 8 -17.45 -17.14 14.87
C PRO A 8 -16.37 -16.07 14.84
N LYS A 9 -15.16 -16.46 15.25
CA LYS A 9 -13.95 -15.64 15.09
C LYS A 9 -13.82 -15.32 13.61
N PRO A 10 -13.57 -14.06 13.20
CA PRO A 10 -13.24 -13.78 11.81
C PRO A 10 -12.02 -14.63 11.46
N SER A 11 -12.17 -15.51 10.46
CA SER A 11 -11.06 -16.24 9.87
C SER A 11 -10.04 -15.21 9.40
N ALA A 12 -8.77 -15.41 9.75
CA ALA A 12 -7.69 -14.63 9.17
C ALA A 12 -7.81 -14.67 7.64
N PRO A 13 -7.53 -13.57 6.91
CA PRO A 13 -7.50 -13.61 5.46
C PRO A 13 -6.53 -14.72 5.06
N GLU A 14 -7.01 -15.69 4.28
CA GLU A 14 -6.15 -16.68 3.63
C GLU A 14 -5.14 -15.89 2.79
N SER A 15 -3.84 -16.04 3.08
CA SER A 15 -2.79 -15.44 2.29
C SER A 15 -2.87 -16.03 0.88
N LYS A 16 -3.38 -15.24 -0.06
CA LYS A 16 -3.22 -15.58 -1.48
C LYS A 16 -1.76 -15.33 -1.81
N ASP A 17 -1.01 -16.39 -2.06
CA ASP A 17 0.35 -16.25 -2.54
C ASP A 17 0.37 -15.42 -3.81
N ALA A 18 1.36 -14.52 -3.93
CA ALA A 18 1.52 -13.66 -5.10
C ALA A 18 1.66 -14.51 -6.38
N GLU A 19 0.92 -14.15 -7.42
CA GLU A 19 1.04 -14.81 -8.72
C GLU A 19 2.31 -14.32 -9.42
N MET A 20 3.34 -15.16 -9.44
CA MET A 20 4.65 -14.83 -9.99
C MET A 20 4.86 -15.47 -11.36
N TYR A 21 5.16 -14.66 -12.36
CA TYR A 21 5.40 -15.08 -13.74
C TYR A 21 6.90 -15.21 -14.04
N ASP A 22 7.34 -16.38 -14.54
CA ASP A 22 8.75 -16.63 -14.89
C ASP A 22 9.06 -16.18 -16.32
N LEU A 23 9.43 -14.90 -16.45
CA LEU A 23 9.82 -14.32 -17.75
C LEU A 23 11.12 -14.93 -18.30
N GLN A 24 12.02 -15.41 -17.42
CA GLN A 24 13.30 -15.95 -17.86
C GLN A 24 13.12 -17.28 -18.60
N SER A 25 12.20 -18.13 -18.12
CA SER A 25 11.85 -19.38 -18.79
C SER A 25 11.32 -19.12 -20.20
N ASP A 26 10.37 -18.19 -20.33
CA ASP A 26 9.71 -17.93 -21.61
C ASP A 26 10.65 -17.28 -22.63
N ILE A 27 11.56 -16.40 -22.19
CA ILE A 27 12.61 -15.85 -23.07
C ILE A 27 13.53 -16.96 -23.58
N LYS A 28 13.89 -17.94 -22.74
CA LYS A 28 14.74 -19.06 -23.16
C LYS A 28 14.04 -19.96 -24.18
N ILE A 29 12.76 -20.25 -23.96
CA ILE A 29 11.95 -21.03 -24.92
C ILE A 29 11.91 -20.31 -26.26
N TRP A 30 11.57 -19.01 -26.24
CA TRP A 30 11.54 -18.19 -27.45
C TRP A 30 12.89 -18.13 -28.18
N ALA A 31 14.00 -18.03 -27.44
CA ALA A 31 15.34 -18.00 -28.01
C ALA A 31 15.69 -19.32 -28.72
N ILE A 32 15.32 -20.47 -28.15
CA ILE A 32 15.51 -21.79 -28.77
C ILE A 32 14.69 -21.88 -30.06
N ASP A 33 13.40 -21.54 -30.00
CA ASP A 33 12.52 -21.62 -31.17
C ASP A 33 13.03 -20.72 -32.31
N THR A 34 13.48 -19.51 -31.98
CA THR A 34 14.05 -18.57 -32.94
C THR A 34 15.37 -19.09 -33.52
N PHE A 35 16.23 -19.69 -32.69
CA PHE A 35 17.47 -20.31 -33.15
C PHE A 35 17.17 -21.45 -34.12
N LEU A 36 16.25 -22.36 -33.80
CA LEU A 36 15.89 -23.48 -34.68
C LEU A 36 15.31 -23.02 -36.02
N ALA A 37 14.51 -21.95 -36.00
CA ALA A 37 13.93 -21.36 -37.20
C ALA A 37 14.97 -20.67 -38.11
N THR A 38 16.00 -20.05 -37.52
CA THR A 38 16.97 -19.20 -38.24
C THR A 38 18.35 -19.85 -38.42
N ALA A 39 18.60 -21.00 -37.79
CA ALA A 39 19.90 -21.67 -37.80
C ALA A 39 20.36 -22.06 -39.21
N THR A 40 21.64 -21.78 -39.47
CA THR A 40 22.33 -22.24 -40.67
C THR A 40 22.54 -23.76 -40.66
N LYS A 41 22.90 -24.34 -41.81
CA LYS A 41 23.16 -25.79 -41.94
C LYS A 41 24.24 -26.32 -40.99
N GLU A 42 25.20 -25.49 -40.62
CA GLU A 42 26.27 -25.83 -39.69
C GLU A 42 25.79 -25.74 -38.24
N GLN A 43 25.02 -24.70 -37.91
CA GLN A 43 24.43 -24.51 -36.57
C GLN A 43 23.40 -25.58 -36.21
N LYS A 44 22.67 -26.14 -37.19
CA LYS A 44 21.74 -27.25 -36.96
C LYS A 44 22.40 -28.56 -36.53
N LYS A 45 23.73 -28.67 -36.62
CA LYS A 45 24.48 -29.84 -36.15
C LYS A 45 24.78 -29.78 -34.65
N ILE A 46 24.60 -28.62 -34.03
CA ILE A 46 24.80 -28.40 -32.60
C ILE A 46 23.60 -29.00 -31.86
N ASP A 47 23.85 -29.80 -30.83
CA ASP A 47 22.78 -30.29 -29.96
C ASP A 47 22.19 -29.10 -29.18
N ILE A 48 20.87 -29.07 -29.08
CA ILE A 48 20.14 -28.05 -28.31
C ILE A 48 20.55 -28.13 -26.83
N ASN A 49 20.87 -29.33 -26.32
CA ASN A 49 21.31 -29.52 -24.94
C ASN A 49 22.69 -28.89 -24.65
N ASP A 50 23.49 -28.66 -25.68
CA ASP A 50 24.82 -28.05 -25.57
C ASP A 50 24.76 -26.50 -25.68
N LEU A 51 23.57 -25.92 -25.85
CA LEU A 51 23.38 -24.47 -25.93
C LEU A 51 23.32 -23.85 -24.53
N ASP A 52 24.29 -23.00 -24.20
CA ASP A 52 24.24 -22.13 -23.03
C ASP A 52 23.52 -20.81 -23.35
N LEU A 53 22.29 -20.69 -22.87
CA LEU A 53 21.43 -19.52 -23.08
C LEU A 53 21.54 -18.55 -21.91
N LYS A 54 22.23 -17.43 -22.16
CA LYS A 54 22.38 -16.34 -21.20
C LYS A 54 21.54 -15.13 -21.61
N VAL A 55 20.56 -14.78 -20.79
CA VAL A 55 19.79 -13.54 -20.94
C VAL A 55 20.59 -12.39 -20.32
N ILE A 56 20.88 -11.36 -21.12
CA ILE A 56 21.57 -10.14 -20.66
C ILE A 56 20.50 -9.13 -20.22
N TRP A 57 20.35 -8.96 -18.91
CA TRP A 57 19.37 -8.05 -18.31
C TRP A 57 19.90 -6.62 -18.09
N ASP A 58 21.13 -6.32 -18.50
CA ASP A 58 21.74 -4.98 -18.33
C ASP A 58 21.06 -3.91 -19.17
N ASP A 59 20.57 -4.28 -20.36
CA ASP A 59 19.97 -3.35 -21.33
C ASP A 59 18.43 -3.36 -21.31
N VAL A 60 17.82 -4.01 -20.31
CA VAL A 60 16.36 -4.09 -20.20
C VAL A 60 15.83 -2.82 -19.52
N THR A 61 15.00 -2.08 -20.26
CA THR A 61 14.29 -0.93 -19.71
C THR A 61 12.86 -1.32 -19.36
N VAL A 62 12.48 -1.09 -18.11
CA VAL A 62 11.10 -1.27 -17.64
C VAL A 62 10.44 0.10 -17.60
N THR A 63 9.36 0.27 -18.37
CA THR A 63 8.49 1.44 -18.31
C THR A 63 7.17 1.06 -17.68
N HIS A 64 6.58 1.98 -16.91
CA HIS A 64 5.26 1.80 -16.33
C HIS A 64 4.33 2.90 -16.83
N GLU A 65 3.05 2.56 -16.97
CA GLU A 65 2.00 3.54 -17.21
C GLU A 65 1.68 4.31 -15.92
N PRO A 66 0.94 5.43 -15.98
CA PRO A 66 0.45 6.12 -14.80
C PRO A 66 -0.30 5.17 -13.87
N THR A 67 -0.07 5.26 -12.56
CA THR A 67 -0.73 4.41 -11.58
C THR A 67 -2.24 4.67 -11.58
N GLU A 68 -3.03 3.62 -11.76
CA GLU A 68 -4.47 3.65 -11.59
C GLU A 68 -4.84 3.31 -10.16
N TYR A 69 -5.70 4.13 -9.55
CA TYR A 69 -6.18 3.93 -8.19
C TYR A 69 -7.63 3.47 -8.24
N PHE A 70 -7.89 2.27 -7.74
CA PHE A 70 -9.22 1.73 -7.59
C PHE A 70 -9.63 1.82 -6.12
N ASP A 71 -10.59 2.69 -5.82
CA ASP A 71 -11.23 2.74 -4.49
C ASP A 71 -12.49 1.88 -4.53
N ASP A 72 -12.29 0.56 -4.65
CA ASP A 72 -13.40 -0.41 -4.67
C ASP A 72 -14.01 -0.60 -3.27
N HIS A 73 -13.27 -0.17 -2.25
CA HIS A 73 -13.68 -0.20 -0.86
C HIS A 73 -13.93 1.20 -0.36
N ARG A 74 -15.15 1.72 -0.54
CA ARG A 74 -15.63 2.94 0.13
C ARG A 74 -15.27 2.90 1.60
N HIS A 75 -14.13 3.48 1.95
CA HIS A 75 -13.66 3.44 3.32
C HIS A 75 -14.69 4.17 4.15
N ARG A 76 -15.14 3.54 5.24
CA ARG A 76 -15.97 4.24 6.21
C ARG A 76 -15.14 5.42 6.70
N LEU A 77 -15.65 6.63 6.47
CA LEU A 77 -15.07 7.85 7.03
C LEU A 77 -14.69 7.58 8.49
N PRO A 78 -13.49 7.99 8.93
CA PRO A 78 -13.09 7.83 10.32
C PRO A 78 -14.21 8.35 11.20
N LYS A 79 -14.66 7.55 12.17
CA LYS A 79 -15.63 8.04 13.15
C LYS A 79 -15.00 9.27 13.81
N SER A 80 -15.72 10.39 13.80
CA SER A 80 -15.24 11.59 14.48
C SER A 80 -15.19 11.31 15.97
N HIS A 81 -14.02 11.48 16.57
CA HIS A 81 -13.82 11.35 18.01
C HIS A 81 -13.43 12.72 18.56
N SER A 82 -14.11 13.16 19.62
CA SER A 82 -13.63 14.30 20.41
C SER A 82 -12.35 13.87 21.10
N LEU A 83 -11.23 14.49 20.75
CA LEU A 83 -9.91 14.12 21.27
C LEU A 83 -9.60 14.82 22.60
N PHE A 84 -10.09 16.04 22.76
CA PHE A 84 -9.89 16.85 23.96
C PHE A 84 -11.16 17.63 24.26
N SER A 85 -11.55 17.63 25.54
CA SER A 85 -12.63 18.47 26.06
C SER A 85 -12.22 18.96 27.43
N THR A 86 -12.43 20.25 27.69
CA THR A 86 -12.21 20.85 29.00
C THR A 86 -13.38 21.78 29.32
N THR A 87 -13.72 21.88 30.60
CA THR A 87 -14.72 22.82 31.11
C THR A 87 -14.04 23.67 32.16
N PHE A 88 -14.09 24.99 31.98
CA PHE A 88 -13.55 25.95 32.92
C PHE A 88 -14.68 26.70 33.62
N ARG A 89 -14.54 26.93 34.93
CA ARG A 89 -15.48 27.71 35.74
C ARG A 89 -14.70 28.62 36.68
N ASN A 90 -14.90 29.94 36.53
CA ASN A 90 -14.40 30.94 37.45
C ASN A 90 -15.50 31.29 38.48
N ASN A 91 -15.24 31.05 39.77
CA ASN A 91 -16.15 31.41 40.86
C ASN A 91 -15.58 32.56 41.72
N THR A 92 -14.75 33.41 41.13
CA THR A 92 -14.13 34.55 41.83
C THR A 92 -14.62 35.87 41.24
N ASP A 93 -14.55 36.94 42.04
CA ASP A 93 -14.92 38.30 41.62
C ASP A 93 -13.83 38.98 40.76
N CYS A 94 -12.81 38.24 40.33
CA CYS A 94 -11.68 38.72 39.55
C CYS A 94 -11.52 37.93 38.25
N GLU A 95 -10.94 38.57 37.24
CA GLU A 95 -10.61 37.91 35.97
C GLU A 95 -9.49 36.87 36.16
N GLN A 96 -9.63 35.73 35.49
CA GLN A 96 -8.64 34.65 35.51
C GLN A 96 -8.33 34.23 34.08
N GLU A 97 -7.04 34.10 33.78
CA GLU A 97 -6.57 33.57 32.51
C GLU A 97 -6.34 32.05 32.65
N TYR A 98 -6.98 31.27 31.79
CA TYR A 98 -6.82 29.82 31.75
C TYR A 98 -6.22 29.39 30.41
N CYS A 99 -5.09 28.68 30.48
CA CYS A 99 -4.41 28.11 29.33
C CYS A 99 -4.63 26.60 29.26
N PHE A 100 -5.33 26.13 28.23
CA PHE A 100 -5.47 24.71 27.92
C PHE A 100 -4.54 24.31 26.79
N ARG A 101 -3.49 23.54 27.11
CA ARG A 101 -2.55 22.98 26.12
C ARG A 101 -2.78 21.49 25.98
N THR A 102 -2.92 21.03 24.74
CA THR A 102 -3.02 19.61 24.39
C THR A 102 -2.09 19.29 23.25
N GLU A 103 -1.58 18.07 23.24
CA GLU A 103 -0.67 17.57 22.20
C GLU A 103 -1.22 16.25 21.67
N ARG A 104 -1.16 16.06 20.35
CA ARG A 104 -1.58 14.85 19.66
C ARG A 104 -0.46 14.34 18.78
N CYS A 105 -0.21 13.04 18.85
CA CYS A 105 0.55 12.30 17.85
C CYS A 105 -0.42 11.46 17.02
N THR A 106 -0.44 11.65 15.71
CA THR A 106 -1.13 10.74 14.77
C THR A 106 -0.10 9.84 14.11
N ARG A 107 -0.42 8.55 13.97
CA ARG A 107 0.36 7.63 13.14
C ARG A 107 -0.51 7.19 11.95
N SER A 108 -0.01 7.39 10.74
CA SER A 108 -0.56 6.77 9.55
C SER A 108 0.20 5.48 9.25
N ILE A 109 -0.51 4.46 8.78
CA ILE A 109 0.04 3.16 8.38
C ILE A 109 -0.47 2.89 6.97
N ALA A 110 0.45 2.56 6.07
CA ALA A 110 0.15 2.05 4.75
C ALA A 110 0.68 0.63 4.65
N GLU A 111 -0.15 -0.29 4.19
CA GLU A 111 0.22 -1.67 3.91
C GLU A 111 0.31 -1.82 2.40
N VAL A 112 1.36 -2.50 1.93
CA VAL A 112 1.63 -2.73 0.52
C VAL A 112 1.81 -4.22 0.32
N GLU A 113 1.09 -4.78 -0.63
CA GLU A 113 1.16 -6.19 -1.00
C GLU A 113 1.34 -6.32 -2.51
N LEU A 114 2.14 -7.32 -2.91
CA LEU A 114 2.33 -7.66 -4.32
C LEU A 114 1.35 -8.79 -4.66
N GLU A 115 0.33 -8.49 -5.46
CA GLU A 115 -0.62 -9.53 -5.91
C GLU A 115 -0.08 -10.33 -7.10
N ARG A 116 0.60 -9.64 -8.03
CA ARG A 116 1.15 -10.22 -9.26
C ARG A 116 2.53 -9.63 -9.54
N GLY A 117 3.45 -10.47 -9.99
CA GLY A 117 4.82 -10.05 -10.26
C GLY A 117 5.50 -10.87 -11.34
N VAL A 118 6.71 -10.44 -11.70
CA VAL A 118 7.57 -11.14 -12.65
C VAL A 118 8.86 -11.54 -11.94
N VAL A 119 9.30 -12.78 -12.18
CA VAL A 119 10.59 -13.31 -11.70
C VAL A 119 11.62 -13.12 -12.81
N PHE A 120 12.74 -12.51 -12.43
CA PHE A 120 13.94 -12.42 -13.27
C PHE A 120 15.18 -12.44 -12.37
N SER A 121 16.36 -12.66 -12.95
CA SER A 121 17.60 -12.89 -12.18
C SER A 121 18.20 -11.63 -11.53
N LYS A 122 17.55 -10.48 -11.69
CA LYS A 122 17.95 -9.21 -11.09
C LYS A 122 16.86 -8.68 -10.15
N GLU A 123 17.27 -7.80 -9.25
CA GLU A 123 16.37 -7.11 -8.35
C GLU A 123 15.57 -6.01 -9.08
N LEU A 124 14.25 -6.00 -8.94
CA LEU A 124 13.40 -4.86 -9.30
C LEU A 124 13.09 -4.06 -8.04
N SER A 125 13.29 -2.74 -8.11
CA SER A 125 12.84 -1.83 -7.07
C SER A 125 11.74 -0.91 -7.61
N LEU A 126 10.60 -0.88 -6.93
CA LEU A 126 9.50 0.05 -7.21
C LEU A 126 9.46 1.12 -6.13
N LYS A 127 9.39 2.39 -6.54
CA LYS A 127 9.22 3.52 -5.62
C LYS A 127 7.78 4.00 -5.67
N LEU A 128 7.03 3.72 -4.59
CA LEU A 128 5.66 4.19 -4.43
C LEU A 128 5.65 5.61 -3.85
N SER A 129 4.90 6.52 -4.46
CA SER A 129 4.64 7.85 -3.92
C SER A 129 3.18 7.96 -3.48
N SER A 130 2.91 7.87 -2.18
CA SER A 130 1.55 8.08 -1.65
C SER A 130 1.26 9.57 -1.42
N ILE A 131 0.15 10.09 -1.94
CA ILE A 131 -0.34 11.44 -1.62
C ILE A 131 -1.27 11.35 -0.41
N MET A 132 -0.73 11.10 0.79
CA MET A 132 -1.54 11.20 2.02
C MET A 132 -1.68 12.68 2.40
N THR A 133 -2.74 13.33 1.94
CA THR A 133 -3.02 14.73 2.29
C THR A 133 -3.77 14.81 3.62
N GLU A 134 -3.07 15.04 4.72
CA GLU A 134 -3.72 15.25 6.03
C GLU A 134 -4.27 16.70 6.10
N LYS A 135 -5.58 16.88 5.86
CA LYS A 135 -6.24 18.18 6.08
C LYS A 135 -6.58 18.35 7.56
N VAL A 136 -5.74 19.04 8.31
CA VAL A 136 -6.04 19.48 9.68
C VAL A 136 -6.95 20.71 9.63
N ARG A 137 -8.20 20.58 10.08
CA ARG A 137 -9.06 21.74 10.37
C ARG A 137 -8.99 22.04 11.87
N ILE A 138 -8.41 23.18 12.22
CA ILE A 138 -8.48 23.72 13.58
C ILE A 138 -9.79 24.51 13.68
N PHE A 139 -10.71 24.05 14.51
CA PHE A 139 -11.89 24.83 14.88
C PHE A 139 -11.54 25.67 16.13
N SER A 140 -11.51 26.99 15.97
CA SER A 140 -11.47 27.92 17.10
C SER A 140 -12.89 28.12 17.60
N LEU A 141 -13.22 27.56 18.76
CA LEU A 141 -14.48 27.81 19.45
C LEU A 141 -14.32 29.04 20.33
N LYS A 142 -14.98 30.14 19.97
CA LYS A 142 -15.12 31.30 20.86
C LYS A 142 -16.11 30.95 21.98
N PRO A 143 -15.83 31.31 23.24
CA PRO A 143 -16.80 31.15 24.32
C PRO A 143 -18.00 32.05 24.06
N GLN A 144 -19.19 31.45 24.00
CA GLN A 144 -20.45 32.16 24.06
C GLN A 144 -20.64 32.62 25.51
N LEU A 145 -20.53 33.93 25.78
CA LEU A 145 -21.01 34.50 27.03
C LEU A 145 -22.53 34.31 27.04
N GLY A 146 -23.00 33.35 27.83
CA GLY A 146 -24.41 33.25 28.18
C GLY A 146 -24.79 34.43 29.06
N HIS A 147 -25.41 35.45 28.46
CA HIS A 147 -26.34 36.31 29.21
C HIS A 147 -27.58 35.46 29.48
N GLN A 148 -27.88 35.23 30.75
CA GLN A 148 -29.24 34.93 31.18
C GLN A 148 -29.73 36.08 32.09
N PRO A 149 -31.04 36.39 32.01
CA PRO A 149 -31.64 37.62 32.50
C PRO A 149 -31.64 37.77 34.02
#